data_AF-A0A081RK10-F1
#
_entry.id   AF-A0A081RK10-F1
#
_cell.length_a   1.000
_cell.length_b   1.000
_cell.length_c   1.000
_cell.angle_alpha   90.00
_cell.angle_beta   90.00
_cell.angle_gamma   90.00
#
_symmetry.space_group_name_H-M   'P 1'
#
loop_
_entity.id
_entity.type
_entity.pdbx_description
1 polymer ?
#
loop_
_entity_poly.entity_id
_entity_poly.type
_entity_poly.pdbx_seq_one_letter_code
_entity_poly.pdbx_strand_id
1 'polypeptide(L)'
;MTGSRRQDMRAPSEGTTGSAIAKGPARRGVGGAGGELPWELAMTASDSATYHRVSTPPIFISGSLSIRQLPASVMKRLGAVIDKELPVVIGDAPGADAAVQRFLADCGVRHVTIFCGGSVPRHNIGIWPVRQIRADAPAGTRAFHSAKDREMCRLAGVGFVIWDGASQGSRANIRRLCERGRYVVVYLRPEDRFVTLASDAERMAFLASSIHSDGV
;
A
#
# COMPACT_ATOMS: atom_id res chain seq x y z
N MET A 1 31.76 3.07 -66.92
CA MET A 1 31.64 4.36 -66.22
C MET A 1 31.83 4.10 -64.72
N THR A 2 32.87 4.73 -64.15
CA THR A 2 33.07 5.11 -62.71
C THR A 2 32.86 4.01 -61.65
N GLY A 3 33.88 3.39 -61.04
CA GLY A 3 34.90 3.92 -60.10
C GLY A 3 34.54 3.46 -58.67
N SER A 4 35.39 3.09 -57.69
CA SER A 4 36.84 3.04 -57.51
C SER A 4 37.19 2.13 -56.30
N ARG A 5 38.45 1.66 -56.29
CA ARG A 5 39.27 0.85 -55.35
C ARG A 5 39.10 1.05 -53.83
N ARG A 6 39.44 0.00 -53.04
CA ARG A 6 40.56 -0.13 -52.04
C ARG A 6 40.80 -1.65 -51.78
N GLN A 7 41.90 -2.30 -52.16
CA GLN A 7 43.27 -2.44 -51.61
C GLN A 7 43.42 -2.78 -50.10
N ASP A 8 43.80 -4.05 -49.88
CA ASP A 8 44.94 -4.63 -49.13
C ASP A 8 45.24 -4.38 -47.64
N MET A 9 45.23 -5.51 -46.93
CA MET A 9 46.27 -6.11 -46.05
C MET A 9 46.90 -5.38 -44.84
N ARG A 10 47.10 -6.25 -43.81
CA ARG A 10 48.06 -6.27 -42.69
C ARG A 10 47.63 -5.68 -41.33
N ALA A 11 47.45 -6.60 -40.38
CA ALA A 11 47.74 -6.45 -38.94
C ALA A 11 49.27 -6.54 -38.70
N PRO A 12 49.83 -6.59 -37.46
CA PRO A 12 49.25 -6.44 -36.10
C PRO A 12 50.12 -5.57 -35.13
N SER A 13 49.66 -5.37 -33.89
CA SER A 13 50.45 -5.48 -32.63
C SER A 13 49.66 -4.90 -31.43
N GLU A 14 49.35 -5.76 -30.46
CA GLU A 14 49.89 -5.77 -29.08
C GLU A 14 49.33 -4.68 -28.15
N GLY A 15 48.30 -5.06 -27.38
CA GLY A 15 47.93 -4.40 -26.14
C GLY A 15 48.44 -5.23 -24.95
N THR A 16 49.54 -4.80 -24.36
CA THR A 16 50.03 -5.21 -23.03
C THR A 16 49.58 -4.18 -21.99
N THR A 17 49.56 -4.58 -20.71
CA THR A 17 49.25 -3.87 -19.45
C THR A 17 47.78 -3.82 -19.03
N GLY A 18 47.41 -4.11 -17.78
CA GLY A 18 48.19 -4.46 -16.60
C GLY A 18 47.25 -4.85 -15.46
N SER A 19 47.59 -5.94 -14.76
CA SER A 19 46.95 -6.36 -13.51
C SER A 19 47.47 -5.48 -12.38
N ALA A 20 46.60 -4.69 -11.75
CA ALA A 20 46.92 -3.88 -10.58
C ALA A 20 46.16 -4.42 -9.36
N ILE A 21 46.86 -5.22 -8.56
CA ILE A 21 46.48 -5.64 -7.22
C ILE A 21 46.97 -4.53 -6.27
N ALA A 22 46.05 -3.69 -5.78
CA ALA A 22 46.37 -2.66 -4.81
C ALA A 22 46.50 -3.26 -3.41
N LYS A 23 47.71 -3.15 -2.85
CA LYS A 23 48.07 -3.46 -1.47
C LYS A 23 47.38 -2.48 -0.50
N GLY A 24 46.74 -3.01 0.53
CA GLY A 24 46.22 -2.20 1.65
C GLY A 24 47.36 -1.61 2.51
N PRO A 25 47.16 -0.44 3.14
CA PRO A 25 48.17 0.12 4.02
C PRO A 25 48.13 -0.53 5.41
N ALA A 26 49.34 -0.71 5.95
CA ALA A 26 49.64 -1.28 7.23
C ALA A 26 49.08 -0.45 8.40
N ARG A 27 48.63 -1.16 9.43
CA ARG A 27 48.25 -0.63 10.74
C ARG A 27 49.44 0.05 11.42
N ARG A 28 49.20 1.18 12.07
CA ARG A 28 50.07 1.73 13.13
C ARG A 28 49.17 2.04 14.32
N GLY A 29 49.34 1.28 15.40
CA GLY A 29 48.65 1.50 16.66
C GLY A 29 49.49 2.37 17.60
N VAL A 30 48.81 3.21 18.38
CA VAL A 30 49.24 3.66 19.71
C VAL A 30 47.98 3.71 20.57
N GLY A 31 48.03 3.04 21.71
CA GLY A 31 46.90 2.81 22.61
C GLY A 31 46.60 3.97 23.56
N GLY A 32 45.44 3.87 24.21
CA GLY A 32 45.01 4.75 25.29
C GLY A 32 43.59 4.42 25.76
N ALA A 33 43.51 3.54 26.76
CA ALA A 33 42.44 3.29 27.74
C ALA A 33 41.00 3.77 27.45
N GLY A 34 40.08 2.79 27.36
CA GLY A 34 38.64 2.95 27.54
C GLY A 34 37.98 1.58 27.37
N GLY A 35 37.39 1.03 28.43
CA GLY A 35 36.93 -0.35 28.49
C GLY A 35 36.03 -0.76 27.33
N GLU A 36 36.19 -2.00 26.88
CA GLU A 36 35.31 -2.64 25.90
C GLU A 36 33.86 -2.46 26.35
N LEU A 37 33.06 -1.80 25.50
CA LEU A 37 31.67 -1.55 25.79
C LEU A 37 30.93 -2.91 25.78
N PRO A 38 30.05 -3.19 26.77
CA PRO A 38 29.41 -4.50 26.95
C PRO A 38 28.61 -5.07 25.76
N TRP A 39 28.44 -4.30 24.67
CA TRP A 39 27.61 -4.66 23.52
C TRP A 39 28.41 -5.29 22.36
N GLU A 40 29.74 -5.14 22.27
CA GLU A 40 30.54 -5.76 21.20
C GLU A 40 30.79 -7.26 21.45
N LEU A 41 30.86 -7.69 22.72
CA LEU A 41 30.88 -9.11 23.11
C LEU A 41 29.51 -9.81 22.99
N ALA A 42 28.41 -9.04 22.83
CA ALA A 42 27.08 -9.58 22.59
C ALA A 42 26.83 -9.96 21.11
N MET A 43 27.75 -9.67 20.19
CA MET A 43 27.57 -9.88 18.76
C MET A 43 28.19 -11.16 18.19
N THR A 44 28.57 -12.12 19.03
CA THR A 44 28.98 -13.47 18.59
C THR A 44 28.13 -14.56 19.25
N ALA A 45 26.85 -14.62 18.89
CA ALA A 45 26.04 -15.83 18.76
C ALA A 45 24.61 -15.40 18.41
N SER A 46 24.12 -15.88 17.26
CA SER A 46 22.70 -15.99 16.90
C SER A 46 21.71 -15.04 17.60
N ASP A 47 21.40 -13.89 16.99
CA ASP A 47 19.99 -13.50 16.84
C ASP A 47 19.78 -12.47 15.73
N SER A 48 19.80 -12.94 14.48
CA SER A 48 19.41 -12.14 13.31
C SER A 48 17.91 -12.26 12.98
N ALA A 49 17.09 -12.79 13.90
CA ALA A 49 15.72 -13.20 13.60
C ALA A 49 14.62 -12.23 14.08
N THR A 50 14.91 -11.21 14.88
CA THR A 50 13.85 -10.40 15.49
C THR A 50 14.14 -8.90 15.58
N TYR A 51 14.75 -8.31 14.54
CA TYR A 51 14.41 -6.91 14.26
C TYR A 51 12.98 -6.91 13.71
N HIS A 52 12.00 -6.79 14.61
CA HIS A 52 10.62 -6.47 14.25
C HIS A 52 10.66 -5.12 13.53
N ARG A 53 10.85 -5.15 12.21
CA ARG A 53 10.56 -4.03 11.33
C ARG A 53 9.09 -3.73 11.59
N VAL A 54 8.80 -2.63 12.29
CA VAL A 54 7.43 -2.14 12.45
C VAL A 54 6.90 -1.98 11.04
N SER A 55 6.06 -2.92 10.60
CA SER A 55 5.51 -2.90 9.26
C SER A 55 4.67 -1.64 9.15
N THR A 56 4.95 -0.78 8.16
CA THR A 56 4.11 0.39 7.87
C THR A 56 2.65 -0.06 7.80
N PRO A 57 1.76 0.46 8.69
CA PRO A 57 0.37 0.05 8.67
C PRO A 57 -0.26 0.35 7.31
N PRO A 58 -1.08 -0.54 6.75
CA PRO A 58 -1.65 -0.35 5.44
C PRO A 58 -2.69 0.77 5.38
N ILE A 59 -2.93 1.26 4.18
CA ILE A 59 -4.11 2.06 3.84
C ILE A 59 -5.25 1.09 3.54
N PHE A 60 -6.37 1.24 4.24
CA PHE A 60 -7.61 0.58 3.88
C PHE A 60 -8.38 1.43 2.87
N ILE A 61 -8.54 0.89 1.66
CA ILE A 61 -9.35 1.53 0.61
C ILE A 61 -10.68 0.79 0.50
N SER A 62 -11.79 1.52 0.49
CA SER A 62 -13.12 0.97 0.22
C SER A 62 -14.01 1.97 -0.50
N GLY A 63 -15.16 1.53 -1.01
CA GLY A 63 -16.15 2.48 -1.48
C GLY A 63 -17.48 1.89 -1.91
N SER A 64 -18.32 2.75 -2.48
CA SER A 64 -19.68 2.41 -2.87
C SER A 64 -19.74 1.48 -4.09
N LEU A 65 -20.71 0.54 -4.06
CA LEU A 65 -20.97 -0.40 -5.16
C LEU A 65 -21.40 0.33 -6.46
N SER A 66 -22.00 1.50 -6.33
CA SER A 66 -22.46 2.36 -7.42
C SER A 66 -21.31 2.98 -8.23
N ILE A 67 -20.13 3.14 -7.62
CA ILE A 67 -19.00 3.85 -8.22
C ILE A 67 -18.16 2.86 -9.03
N ARG A 68 -18.43 2.75 -10.33
CA ARG A 68 -17.71 1.81 -11.23
C ARG A 68 -16.53 2.43 -11.98
N GLN A 69 -16.38 3.75 -11.92
CA GLN A 69 -15.29 4.49 -12.54
C GLN A 69 -14.74 5.53 -11.58
N LEU A 70 -13.41 5.58 -11.47
CA LEU A 70 -12.73 6.51 -10.58
C LEU A 70 -12.63 7.90 -11.22
N PRO A 71 -13.02 8.95 -10.51
CA PRO A 71 -12.72 10.34 -10.89
C PRO A 71 -11.22 10.57 -10.98
N ALA A 72 -10.80 11.50 -11.86
CA ALA A 72 -9.39 11.88 -11.99
C ALA A 72 -8.79 12.37 -10.67
N SER A 73 -9.58 13.07 -9.86
CA SER A 73 -9.22 13.54 -8.51
C SER A 73 -8.85 12.37 -7.58
N VAL A 74 -9.62 11.27 -7.63
CA VAL A 74 -9.36 10.02 -6.88
C VAL A 74 -8.11 9.32 -7.41
N MET A 75 -7.97 9.17 -8.73
CA MET A 75 -6.78 8.55 -9.34
C MET A 75 -5.50 9.31 -8.97
N LYS A 76 -5.53 10.65 -9.00
CA LYS A 76 -4.41 11.50 -8.56
C LYS A 76 -4.06 11.28 -7.09
N ARG A 77 -5.06 11.13 -6.20
CA ARG A 77 -4.83 10.83 -4.78
C ARG A 77 -4.26 9.42 -4.58
N LEU A 78 -4.71 8.43 -5.36
CA LEU A 78 -4.12 7.09 -5.37
C LEU A 78 -2.68 7.10 -5.89
N GLY A 79 -2.34 7.97 -6.84
CA GLY A 79 -0.95 8.18 -7.28
C GLY A 79 -0.01 8.47 -6.09
N ALA A 80 -0.42 9.36 -5.18
CA ALA A 80 0.37 9.66 -3.98
C ALA A 80 0.50 8.47 -2.99
N VAL A 81 -0.41 7.50 -3.03
CA VAL A 81 -0.31 6.24 -2.28
C VAL A 81 0.72 5.32 -2.93
N ILE A 82 0.72 5.26 -4.25
CA ILE A 82 1.65 4.48 -5.07
C ILE A 82 3.09 5.01 -4.95
N ASP A 83 3.28 6.32 -5.09
CA ASP A 83 4.59 6.98 -5.03
C ASP A 83 5.30 6.77 -3.68
N LYS A 84 4.51 6.60 -2.62
CA LYS A 84 4.99 6.35 -1.25
C LYS A 84 5.12 4.85 -0.93
N GLU A 85 4.83 3.99 -1.90
CA GLU A 85 4.82 2.53 -1.76
C GLU A 85 4.04 2.03 -0.54
N LEU A 86 2.94 2.72 -0.19
CA LEU A 86 2.18 2.37 1.00
C LEU A 86 1.41 1.06 0.78
N PRO A 87 1.46 0.11 1.72
CA PRO A 87 0.72 -1.14 1.57
C PRO A 87 -0.78 -0.87 1.56
N VAL A 88 -1.51 -1.52 0.65
CA VAL A 88 -2.95 -1.37 0.48
C VAL A 88 -3.66 -2.64 0.92
N VAL A 89 -4.72 -2.48 1.72
CA VAL A 89 -5.72 -3.53 1.94
C VAL A 89 -7.04 -3.09 1.34
N ILE A 90 -7.68 -3.99 0.59
CA ILE A 90 -8.91 -3.69 -0.15
C ILE A 90 -9.82 -4.91 -0.24
N GLY A 91 -11.12 -4.68 -0.30
CA GLY A 91 -12.11 -5.73 -0.48
C GLY A 91 -12.21 -6.25 -1.90
N ASP A 92 -12.95 -7.36 -2.04
CA ASP A 92 -13.29 -8.01 -3.31
C ASP A 92 -14.62 -7.54 -3.93
N ALA A 93 -15.25 -6.47 -3.44
CA ALA A 93 -16.58 -6.08 -3.89
C ALA A 93 -16.59 -5.52 -5.33
N PRO A 94 -17.72 -5.58 -6.06
CA PRO A 94 -17.90 -4.76 -7.26
C PRO A 94 -17.94 -3.27 -6.90
N GLY A 95 -17.93 -2.41 -7.93
CA GLY A 95 -17.96 -0.96 -7.74
C GLY A 95 -16.58 -0.42 -7.38
N ALA A 96 -16.51 0.44 -6.36
CA ALA A 96 -15.30 1.20 -6.07
C ALA A 96 -14.10 0.29 -5.78
N ASP A 97 -14.29 -0.81 -5.06
CA ASP A 97 -13.25 -1.79 -4.77
C ASP A 97 -12.63 -2.33 -6.07
N ALA A 98 -13.45 -2.87 -6.98
CA ALA A 98 -12.98 -3.35 -8.29
C ALA A 98 -12.37 -2.25 -9.17
N ALA A 99 -12.91 -1.01 -9.12
CA ALA A 99 -12.38 0.10 -9.88
C ALA A 99 -10.98 0.53 -9.38
N VAL A 100 -10.77 0.56 -8.06
CA VAL A 100 -9.45 0.77 -7.45
C VAL A 100 -8.51 -0.39 -7.75
N GLN A 101 -8.96 -1.64 -7.62
CA GLN A 101 -8.15 -2.79 -8.01
C GLN A 101 -7.69 -2.67 -9.47
N ARG A 102 -8.56 -2.30 -10.42
CA ARG A 102 -8.13 -2.12 -11.82
C ARG A 102 -7.06 -1.03 -11.94
N PHE A 103 -7.27 0.14 -11.35
CA PHE A 103 -6.30 1.23 -11.38
C PHE A 103 -4.93 0.82 -10.79
N LEU A 104 -4.92 0.15 -9.63
CA LEU A 104 -3.69 -0.31 -9.00
C LEU A 104 -2.98 -1.39 -9.83
N ALA A 105 -3.73 -2.27 -10.50
CA ALA A 105 -3.17 -3.29 -11.38
C ALA A 105 -2.55 -2.65 -12.64
N ASP A 106 -3.25 -1.69 -13.26
CA ASP A 106 -2.77 -0.96 -14.43
C ASP A 106 -1.48 -0.17 -14.12
N CYS A 107 -1.33 0.31 -12.87
CA CYS A 107 -0.12 0.95 -12.37
C CYS A 107 0.98 -0.03 -11.89
N GLY A 108 0.76 -1.35 -11.97
CA GLY A 108 1.77 -2.36 -11.59
C GLY A 108 2.06 -2.44 -10.08
N VAL A 109 1.12 -2.01 -9.23
CA VAL A 109 1.31 -1.97 -7.77
C VAL A 109 1.35 -3.39 -7.21
N ARG A 110 2.39 -3.72 -6.42
CA ARG A 110 2.57 -5.07 -5.85
C ARG A 110 2.11 -5.21 -4.41
N HIS A 111 2.16 -4.15 -3.62
CA HIS A 111 1.87 -4.17 -2.19
C HIS A 111 0.37 -4.03 -1.89
N VAL A 112 -0.43 -4.91 -2.47
CA VAL A 112 -1.88 -4.98 -2.26
C VAL A 112 -2.24 -6.33 -1.63
N THR A 113 -3.20 -6.35 -0.71
CA THR A 113 -3.79 -7.58 -0.19
C THR A 113 -5.30 -7.51 -0.31
N ILE A 114 -5.89 -8.53 -0.95
CA ILE A 114 -7.33 -8.64 -1.12
C ILE A 114 -7.95 -9.32 0.10
N PHE A 115 -9.01 -8.75 0.63
CA PHE A 115 -9.81 -9.36 1.69
C PHE A 115 -11.16 -9.84 1.14
N CYS A 116 -11.46 -11.12 1.38
CA CYS A 116 -12.74 -11.73 1.02
C CYS A 116 -13.33 -12.52 2.18
N GLY A 117 -14.67 -12.60 2.23
CA GLY A 117 -15.37 -13.41 3.23
C GLY A 117 -15.52 -14.88 2.82
N GLY A 118 -15.59 -15.14 1.52
CA GLY A 118 -15.73 -16.49 0.95
C GLY A 118 -14.38 -17.18 0.72
N SER A 119 -14.45 -18.43 0.27
CA SER A 119 -13.28 -19.22 -0.15
C SER A 119 -12.60 -18.67 -1.41
N VAL A 120 -13.31 -17.90 -2.23
CA VAL A 120 -12.75 -17.27 -3.44
C VAL A 120 -13.16 -15.79 -3.43
N PRO A 121 -12.23 -14.86 -3.70
CA PRO A 121 -12.59 -13.45 -3.85
C PRO A 121 -13.45 -13.26 -5.10
N ARG A 122 -14.47 -12.42 -5.02
CA ARG A 122 -15.29 -12.03 -6.18
C ARG A 122 -14.46 -11.28 -7.22
N HIS A 123 -13.50 -10.46 -6.78
CA HIS A 123 -12.54 -9.78 -7.64
C HIS A 123 -11.13 -9.83 -7.02
N ASN A 124 -10.15 -10.19 -7.85
CA ASN A 124 -8.72 -10.03 -7.60
C ASN A 124 -8.02 -9.72 -8.92
N ILE A 125 -8.16 -8.47 -9.38
CA ILE A 125 -7.75 -8.08 -10.75
C ILE A 125 -6.23 -8.14 -10.94
N GLY A 126 -5.46 -7.72 -9.94
CA GLY A 126 -4.00 -7.73 -9.98
C GLY A 126 -3.33 -9.02 -9.52
N ILE A 127 -4.11 -10.09 -9.27
CA ILE A 127 -3.59 -11.40 -8.83
C ILE A 127 -2.74 -11.26 -7.56
N TRP A 128 -3.22 -10.48 -6.60
CA TRP A 128 -2.53 -10.21 -5.34
C TRP A 128 -2.79 -11.30 -4.29
N PRO A 129 -1.97 -11.35 -3.22
CA PRO A 129 -2.25 -12.17 -2.05
C PRO A 129 -3.66 -11.94 -1.49
N VAL A 130 -4.32 -13.04 -1.11
CA VAL A 130 -5.69 -13.02 -0.60
C VAL A 130 -5.68 -13.41 0.88
N ARG A 131 -6.36 -12.62 1.71
CA ARG A 131 -6.66 -12.94 3.10
C ARG A 131 -8.14 -13.20 3.27
N GLN A 132 -8.47 -14.46 3.52
CA GLN A 132 -9.83 -14.90 3.80
C GLN A 132 -10.19 -14.62 5.25
N ILE A 133 -11.34 -14.00 5.48
CA ILE A 133 -11.89 -13.76 6.82
C ILE A 133 -13.19 -14.53 6.94
N ARG A 134 -13.17 -15.61 7.71
CA ARG A 134 -14.40 -16.38 8.00
C ARG A 134 -15.33 -15.53 8.86
N ALA A 135 -16.61 -15.55 8.50
CA ALA A 135 -17.67 -14.96 9.28
C ALA A 135 -18.62 -16.07 9.73
N ASP A 136 -19.13 -15.95 10.95
CA ASP A 136 -20.14 -16.89 11.48
C ASP A 136 -21.53 -16.65 10.87
N ALA A 137 -21.70 -15.53 10.15
CA ALA A 137 -22.94 -15.17 9.48
C ALA A 137 -23.10 -15.88 8.13
N PRO A 138 -24.34 -16.16 7.67
CA PRO A 138 -24.57 -16.77 6.37
C PRO A 138 -23.98 -15.97 5.20
N ALA A 139 -23.45 -16.66 4.20
CA ALA A 139 -22.89 -16.05 3.01
C ALA A 139 -23.89 -15.10 2.30
N GLY A 140 -23.39 -13.99 1.76
CA GLY A 140 -24.22 -12.98 1.10
C GLY A 140 -24.93 -12.00 2.03
N THR A 141 -24.93 -12.24 3.34
CA THR A 141 -25.47 -11.28 4.31
C THR A 141 -24.52 -10.09 4.51
N ARG A 142 -25.09 -8.97 4.97
CA ARG A 142 -24.27 -7.80 5.36
C ARG A 142 -23.27 -8.16 6.47
N ALA A 143 -23.68 -8.97 7.44
CA ALA A 143 -22.82 -9.39 8.55
C ALA A 143 -21.61 -10.19 8.06
N PHE A 144 -21.82 -11.07 7.08
CA PHE A 144 -20.77 -11.84 6.41
C PHE A 144 -19.76 -10.92 5.72
N HIS A 145 -20.23 -9.97 4.89
CA HIS A 145 -19.34 -9.03 4.22
C HIS A 145 -18.63 -8.07 5.19
N SER A 146 -19.29 -7.68 6.28
CA SER A 146 -18.70 -6.75 7.26
C SER A 146 -17.57 -7.38 8.07
N ALA A 147 -17.45 -8.70 8.17
CA ALA A 147 -16.39 -9.36 8.94
C ALA A 147 -15.00 -9.01 8.40
N LYS A 148 -14.81 -9.14 7.08
CA LYS A 148 -13.56 -8.73 6.43
C LYS A 148 -13.31 -7.23 6.53
N ASP A 149 -14.35 -6.40 6.47
CA ASP A 149 -14.21 -4.94 6.55
C ASP A 149 -13.75 -4.52 7.95
N ARG A 150 -14.24 -5.18 9.00
CA ARG A 150 -13.76 -4.96 10.38
C ARG A 150 -12.28 -5.28 10.51
N GLU A 151 -11.80 -6.36 9.89
CA GLU A 151 -10.38 -6.71 9.94
C GLU A 151 -9.52 -5.71 9.16
N MET A 152 -9.96 -5.26 7.98
CA MET A 152 -9.26 -4.20 7.24
C MET A 152 -9.21 -2.88 8.04
N CYS A 153 -10.32 -2.45 8.65
CA CYS A 153 -10.34 -1.32 9.57
C CYS A 153 -9.41 -1.52 10.78
N ARG A 154 -9.25 -2.77 11.25
CA ARG A 154 -8.38 -3.09 12.39
C ARG A 154 -6.91 -2.84 12.05
N LEU A 155 -6.49 -3.28 10.88
CA LEU A 155 -5.11 -3.19 10.38
C LEU A 155 -4.74 -1.79 9.88
N ALA A 156 -5.74 -1.01 9.43
CA ALA A 156 -5.51 0.28 8.79
C ALA A 156 -4.77 1.28 9.67
N GLY A 157 -3.70 1.86 9.13
CA GLY A 157 -3.14 3.12 9.65
C GLY A 157 -3.99 4.32 9.21
N VAL A 158 -4.47 4.27 7.96
CA VAL A 158 -5.27 5.30 7.31
C VAL A 158 -6.45 4.64 6.58
N GLY A 159 -7.60 5.30 6.58
CA GLY A 159 -8.74 4.94 5.75
C GLY A 159 -8.89 5.87 4.55
N PHE A 160 -9.17 5.32 3.37
CA PHE A 160 -9.59 6.07 2.20
C PHE A 160 -10.91 5.50 1.67
N VAL A 161 -12.00 6.24 1.83
CA VAL A 161 -13.34 5.79 1.47
C VAL A 161 -13.91 6.62 0.32
N ILE A 162 -14.25 5.98 -0.79
CA ILE A 162 -14.85 6.60 -1.97
C ILE A 162 -16.37 6.41 -1.87
N TRP A 163 -17.10 7.46 -1.51
CA TRP A 163 -18.49 7.37 -1.09
C TRP A 163 -19.43 8.19 -1.97
N ASP A 164 -20.57 7.58 -2.30
CA ASP A 164 -21.67 8.20 -3.05
C ASP A 164 -22.66 8.98 -2.17
N GLY A 165 -22.41 9.06 -0.87
CA GLY A 165 -23.34 9.68 0.10
C GLY A 165 -24.49 8.76 0.52
N ALA A 166 -24.69 7.61 -0.13
CA ALA A 166 -25.83 6.72 0.10
C ALA A 166 -25.45 5.32 0.62
N SER A 167 -24.29 4.78 0.20
CA SER A 167 -23.89 3.41 0.55
C SER A 167 -23.71 3.24 2.06
N GLN A 168 -24.61 2.46 2.67
CA GLN A 168 -24.56 2.15 4.08
C GLN A 168 -23.30 1.35 4.46
N GLY A 169 -22.76 0.54 3.53
CA GLY A 169 -21.51 -0.19 3.72
C GLY A 169 -20.32 0.76 3.85
N SER A 170 -20.19 1.72 2.93
CA SER A 170 -19.15 2.76 2.96
C SER A 170 -19.27 3.62 4.21
N ARG A 171 -20.48 4.05 4.59
CA ARG A 171 -20.73 4.80 5.83
C ARG A 171 -20.33 4.01 7.08
N ALA A 172 -20.61 2.71 7.11
CA ALA A 172 -20.19 1.84 8.21
C ALA A 172 -18.66 1.69 8.28
N ASN A 173 -17.96 1.66 7.13
CA ASN A 173 -16.50 1.67 7.10
C ASN A 173 -15.92 2.98 7.64
N ILE A 174 -16.49 4.13 7.22
CA ILE A 174 -16.09 5.45 7.74
C ILE A 174 -16.27 5.49 9.26
N ARG A 175 -17.45 5.10 9.76
CA ARG A 175 -17.73 5.03 11.21
C ARG A 175 -16.71 4.16 11.95
N ARG A 176 -16.46 2.94 11.48
CA ARG A 176 -15.49 2.01 12.12
C ARG A 176 -14.07 2.55 12.13
N LEU A 177 -13.66 3.29 11.09
CA LEU A 177 -12.35 3.95 11.07
C LEU A 177 -12.31 5.12 12.07
N CYS A 178 -13.38 5.91 12.14
CA CYS A 178 -13.50 7.04 13.06
C CYS A 178 -13.49 6.61 14.53
N GLU A 179 -14.26 5.59 14.89
CA GLU A 179 -14.31 5.01 16.25
C GLU A 179 -12.95 4.46 16.70
N ARG A 180 -12.05 4.19 15.74
CA ARG A 180 -10.67 3.73 15.98
C ARG A 180 -9.65 4.87 16.00
N GLY A 181 -10.10 6.13 15.95
CA GLY A 181 -9.24 7.32 15.93
C GLY A 181 -8.36 7.43 14.70
N ARG A 182 -8.71 6.76 13.58
CA ARG A 182 -7.87 6.75 12.38
C ARG A 182 -8.01 8.05 11.61
N TYR A 183 -6.93 8.41 10.92
CA TYR A 183 -6.99 9.42 9.87
C TYR A 183 -7.81 8.86 8.70
N VAL A 184 -8.87 9.56 8.32
CA VAL A 184 -9.78 9.12 7.24
C VAL A 184 -9.87 10.18 6.16
N VAL A 185 -9.65 9.77 4.92
CA VAL A 185 -9.98 10.57 3.74
C VAL A 185 -11.27 10.02 3.15
N VAL A 186 -12.29 10.85 3.04
CA VAL A 186 -13.54 10.51 2.36
C VAL A 186 -13.59 11.30 1.06
N TYR A 187 -13.73 10.61 -0.07
CA TYR A 187 -14.11 11.27 -1.31
C TYR A 187 -15.64 11.22 -1.46
N LEU A 188 -16.29 12.38 -1.50
CA LEU A 188 -17.73 12.52 -1.69
C LEU A 188 -18.03 12.69 -3.16
N ARG A 189 -18.54 11.63 -3.80
CA ARG A 189 -18.84 11.61 -5.23
C ARG A 189 -19.86 12.66 -5.68
N PRO A 190 -20.95 12.95 -4.93
CA PRO A 190 -21.92 13.96 -5.36
C PRO A 190 -21.32 15.38 -5.45
N GLU A 191 -20.27 15.63 -4.67
CA GLU A 191 -19.66 16.96 -4.52
C GLU A 191 -18.28 17.06 -5.19
N ASP A 192 -17.80 15.97 -5.80
CA ASP A 192 -16.44 15.80 -6.35
C ASP A 192 -15.33 16.39 -5.44
N ARG A 193 -15.43 16.14 -4.13
CA ARG A 193 -14.48 16.70 -3.16
C ARG A 193 -14.00 15.69 -2.14
N PHE A 194 -12.87 16.03 -1.52
CA PHE A 194 -12.32 15.29 -0.39
C PHE A 194 -12.71 15.94 0.93
N VAL A 195 -13.00 15.11 1.92
CA VAL A 195 -13.12 15.46 3.34
C VAL A 195 -12.06 14.69 4.10
N THR A 196 -11.33 15.38 4.96
CA THR A 196 -10.33 14.76 5.82
C THR A 196 -10.84 14.79 7.26
N LEU A 197 -10.75 13.65 7.94
CA LEU A 197 -11.13 13.48 9.33
C LEU A 197 -9.87 13.09 10.11
N ALA A 198 -9.13 14.09 10.59
CA ALA A 198 -7.84 13.90 11.26
C ALA A 198 -7.98 13.94 12.79
N SER A 199 -8.88 14.78 13.29
CA SER A 199 -9.16 15.00 14.72
C SER A 199 -10.47 14.35 15.17
N ASP A 200 -10.63 14.18 16.48
CA ASP A 200 -11.90 13.70 17.05
C ASP A 200 -13.05 14.64 16.74
N ALA A 201 -12.82 15.96 16.75
CA ALA A 201 -13.83 16.95 16.41
C ALA A 201 -14.34 16.79 14.97
N GLU A 202 -13.44 16.64 14.00
CA GLU A 202 -13.83 16.42 12.59
C GLU A 202 -14.57 15.09 12.42
N ARG A 203 -14.10 14.02 13.06
CA ARG A 203 -14.75 12.71 13.02
C ARG A 203 -16.17 12.77 13.60
N MET A 204 -16.34 13.39 14.76
CA MET A 204 -17.64 13.55 15.40
C MET A 204 -18.59 14.41 14.56
N ALA A 205 -18.12 15.55 14.06
CA ALA A 205 -18.91 16.44 13.22
C ALA A 205 -19.40 15.74 11.94
N PHE A 206 -18.53 14.99 11.26
CA PHE A 206 -18.88 14.23 10.07
C PHE A 206 -19.93 13.14 10.35
N LEU A 207 -19.78 12.41 11.46
CA LEU A 207 -20.72 11.36 11.83
C LEU A 207 -22.08 11.92 12.25
N ALA A 208 -22.14 13.11 12.83
CA ALA A 208 -23.37 13.79 13.22
C ALA A 208 -24.14 14.41 12.03
N SER A 209 -23.43 15.04 11.08
CA SER A 209 -24.05 15.64 9.89
C SER A 209 -24.66 14.58 8.97
N SER A 210 -24.03 13.41 8.89
CA SER A 210 -24.48 12.29 8.07
C SER A 210 -25.68 11.52 8.65
N ILE A 211 -26.21 11.91 9.83
CA ILE A 211 -27.44 11.34 10.42
C ILE A 211 -28.70 12.10 9.93
N HIS A 212 -28.55 13.34 9.48
CA HIS A 212 -29.68 14.20 9.10
C HIS A 212 -30.12 14.07 7.64
N SER A 213 -29.40 13.33 6.81
CA SER A 213 -29.74 13.08 5.40
C SER A 213 -30.62 11.84 5.16
N ASP A 214 -30.99 11.10 6.22
CA ASP A 214 -31.89 9.92 6.15
C ASP A 214 -33.37 10.25 6.46
N GLY A 215 -33.80 11.52 6.39
CA GLY A 215 -35.17 11.88 6.73
C GLY A 215 -35.64 13.22 6.17
N VAL A 216 -36.04 13.21 4.89
CA VAL A 216 -37.22 13.93 4.35
C VAL A 216 -37.82 13.04 3.26
#